data_AF-A0A4Q4W5N0-F1
#
_entry.id   AF-A0A4Q4W5N0-F1
#
_cell.length_a   1.000
_cell.length_b   1.000
_cell.length_c   1.000
_cell.angle_alpha   90.00
_cell.angle_beta   90.00
_cell.angle_gamma   90.00
#
_symmetry.space_group_name_H-M   'P 1'
#
loop_
_entity.id
_entity.type
_entity.pdbx_description
1 polymer ?
#
loop_
_entity_poly.entity_id
_entity_poly.type
_entity_poly.pdbx_seq_one_letter_code
_entity_poly.pdbx_strand_id
1 'polypeptide(L)'
;MSTSAEATLTVQAAAPVNSVLAAVTPKLKVKKPEPYDSTGSVQGFLTQAKVYLRLERIEGDADRILVVAGFLKGDVLNWFEPMLRDYLENAEDDQETATKKIFESYVNFEQKLKDNFDNPDAKRKVAQDLLQLKQKGPASKYAVEVRNLMSKAGWVDDEDDTLIDVFYKGLKDDVKDEIIKIERPNAFDKYIAEAVKIDNR
;
A
#
# COMPACT_ATOMS: atom_id res chain seq x y z
N MET A 1 67.02 -27.38 -53.43
CA MET A 1 67.08 -26.08 -52.74
C MET A 1 66.32 -26.23 -51.44
N SER A 2 67.07 -26.51 -50.38
CA SER A 2 66.58 -26.70 -49.01
C SER A 2 67.04 -25.51 -48.19
N THR A 3 66.15 -24.88 -47.44
CA THR A 3 66.51 -23.85 -46.46
C THR A 3 65.50 -23.86 -45.30
N SER A 4 66.03 -24.19 -44.11
CA SER A 4 65.70 -23.63 -42.78
C SER A 4 64.28 -23.86 -42.18
N ALA A 5 64.08 -23.99 -40.87
CA ALA A 5 64.95 -23.84 -39.71
C ALA A 5 64.34 -24.50 -38.44
N GLU A 6 65.22 -24.56 -37.45
CA GLU A 6 65.24 -25.00 -36.06
C GLU A 6 64.02 -24.80 -35.13
N ALA A 7 64.01 -25.72 -34.14
CA ALA A 7 63.57 -25.69 -32.73
C ALA A 7 63.11 -24.35 -32.12
N THR A 8 62.23 -24.32 -31.11
CA THR A 8 62.63 -24.44 -29.67
C THR A 8 61.41 -24.59 -28.75
N LEU A 9 61.59 -25.34 -27.65
CA LEU A 9 60.73 -25.50 -26.47
C LEU A 9 60.28 -24.18 -25.82
N THR A 10 59.06 -24.15 -25.25
CA THR A 10 58.75 -23.32 -24.08
C THR A 10 57.71 -23.95 -23.14
N VAL A 11 58.22 -24.38 -21.99
CA VAL A 11 57.70 -24.35 -20.60
C VAL A 11 56.18 -24.22 -20.37
N GLN A 12 55.63 -25.24 -19.71
CA GLN A 12 54.29 -25.27 -19.12
C GLN A 12 54.26 -24.51 -17.78
N ALA A 13 53.46 -23.44 -17.71
CA ALA A 13 53.16 -22.72 -16.48
C ALA A 13 51.83 -23.20 -15.88
N ALA A 14 51.86 -23.59 -14.60
CA ALA A 14 50.68 -23.97 -13.83
C ALA A 14 49.79 -22.76 -13.53
N ALA A 15 48.48 -22.88 -13.78
CA ALA A 15 47.48 -21.87 -13.41
C ALA A 15 46.94 -22.12 -11.99
N PRO A 16 46.74 -21.08 -11.16
CA PRO A 16 46.13 -21.24 -9.85
C PRO A 16 44.59 -21.32 -9.96
N VAL A 17 44.02 -22.19 -9.14
CA VAL A 17 42.58 -22.41 -8.96
C VAL A 17 42.01 -21.20 -8.19
N ASN A 18 41.13 -20.42 -8.81
CA ASN A 18 40.30 -19.44 -8.10
C ASN A 18 38.84 -19.90 -8.13
N SER A 19 38.39 -20.59 -7.08
CA SER A 19 36.97 -20.84 -6.86
C SER A 19 36.32 -19.55 -6.38
N VAL A 20 35.54 -18.92 -7.24
CA VAL A 20 34.67 -17.81 -6.82
C VAL A 20 33.49 -18.42 -6.05
N LEU A 21 33.53 -18.29 -4.72
CA LEU A 21 32.36 -18.54 -3.88
C LEU A 21 31.28 -17.54 -4.27
N ALA A 22 30.27 -18.00 -5.02
CA ALA A 22 29.07 -17.25 -5.26
C ALA A 22 28.37 -17.01 -3.91
N ALA A 23 28.33 -15.76 -3.46
CA ALA A 23 27.54 -15.36 -2.32
C ALA A 23 26.07 -15.66 -2.61
N VAL A 24 25.51 -16.68 -1.97
CA VAL A 24 24.06 -16.93 -1.98
C VAL A 24 23.42 -15.85 -1.13
N THR A 25 22.95 -14.78 -1.77
CA THR A 25 22.10 -13.79 -1.12
C THR A 25 20.78 -14.47 -0.76
N PRO A 26 20.36 -14.47 0.51
CA PRO A 26 19.07 -15.02 0.89
C PRO A 26 17.98 -14.21 0.18
N LYS A 27 17.23 -14.85 -0.73
CA LYS A 27 16.05 -14.26 -1.34
C LYS A 27 15.05 -13.99 -0.22
N LEU A 28 14.84 -12.73 0.13
CA LEU A 28 13.79 -12.31 1.05
C LEU A 28 12.46 -12.82 0.50
N LYS A 29 11.81 -13.74 1.22
CA LYS A 29 10.50 -14.26 0.80
C LYS A 29 9.46 -13.17 1.01
N VAL A 30 9.02 -12.53 -0.07
CA VAL A 30 8.02 -11.46 -0.01
C VAL A 30 6.69 -12.05 0.47
N LYS A 31 6.07 -11.41 1.46
CA LYS A 31 4.74 -11.81 1.92
C LYS A 31 3.72 -11.46 0.84
N LYS A 32 2.98 -12.47 0.35
CA LYS A 32 1.89 -12.29 -0.60
C LYS A 32 0.69 -11.59 0.06
N PRO A 33 -0.08 -10.79 -0.69
CA PRO A 33 -1.35 -10.25 -0.22
C PRO A 33 -2.30 -11.37 0.18
N GLU A 34 -3.13 -11.13 1.19
CA GLU A 34 -4.27 -12.01 1.47
C GLU A 34 -5.28 -11.92 0.33
N PRO A 35 -5.87 -13.05 -0.10
CA PRO A 35 -6.88 -13.02 -1.14
C PRO A 35 -8.09 -12.16 -0.76
N TYR A 36 -8.61 -11.38 -1.71
CA TYR A 36 -9.69 -10.43 -1.47
C TYR A 36 -11.00 -10.88 -2.13
N ASP A 37 -12.03 -11.06 -1.30
CA ASP A 37 -13.36 -11.54 -1.67
C ASP A 37 -14.47 -10.52 -1.38
N SER A 38 -14.11 -9.23 -1.29
CA SER A 38 -14.94 -8.10 -0.84
C SER A 38 -15.10 -7.95 0.68
N THR A 39 -14.60 -8.90 1.47
CA THR A 39 -14.59 -8.74 2.92
C THR A 39 -13.45 -7.83 3.40
N GLY A 40 -13.76 -6.93 4.32
CA GLY A 40 -12.78 -5.99 4.87
C GLY A 40 -12.60 -4.74 4.01
N SER A 41 -11.36 -4.26 3.88
CA SER A 41 -11.05 -2.98 3.24
C SER A 41 -10.37 -3.20 1.89
N VAL A 42 -11.02 -2.78 0.80
CA VAL A 42 -10.41 -2.74 -0.54
C VAL A 42 -9.11 -1.92 -0.54
N GLN A 43 -9.08 -0.82 0.23
CA GLN A 43 -7.88 0.00 0.37
C GLN A 43 -6.76 -0.76 1.07
N GLY A 44 -7.07 -1.52 2.13
CA GLY A 44 -6.11 -2.38 2.83
C GLY A 44 -5.52 -3.47 1.92
N PHE A 45 -6.37 -4.10 1.10
CA PHE A 45 -5.93 -5.07 0.10
C PHE A 45 -4.99 -4.42 -0.94
N LEU A 46 -5.40 -3.29 -1.54
CA LEU A 46 -4.59 -2.58 -2.54
C LEU A 46 -3.24 -2.10 -1.99
N THR A 47 -3.19 -1.68 -0.71
CA THR A 47 -1.94 -1.34 -0.06
C THR A 47 -1.00 -2.55 0.05
N GLN A 48 -1.51 -3.71 0.47
CA GLN A 48 -0.71 -4.94 0.51
C GLN A 48 -0.23 -5.37 -0.89
N ALA A 49 -1.12 -5.29 -1.88
CA ALA A 49 -0.80 -5.56 -3.28
C ALA A 49 0.33 -4.66 -3.79
N LYS A 50 0.25 -3.34 -3.57
CA LYS A 50 1.29 -2.38 -3.95
C LYS A 50 2.65 -2.68 -3.33
N VAL A 51 2.68 -3.05 -2.04
CA VAL A 51 3.92 -3.47 -1.37
C VAL A 51 4.49 -4.72 -2.03
N TYR A 52 3.65 -5.72 -2.29
CA TYR A 52 4.07 -6.96 -2.97
C TYR A 52 4.64 -6.68 -4.37
N LEU A 53 3.90 -5.95 -5.20
CA LEU A 53 4.32 -5.58 -6.56
C LEU A 53 5.67 -4.84 -6.56
N ARG A 54 5.88 -3.92 -5.61
CA ARG A 54 7.14 -3.18 -5.49
C ARG A 54 8.31 -4.07 -5.08
N LEU A 55 8.11 -4.98 -4.14
CA LEU A 55 9.16 -5.88 -3.66
C LEU A 55 9.51 -6.96 -4.69
N GLU A 56 8.54 -7.43 -5.47
CA GLU A 56 8.72 -8.35 -6.59
C GLU A 56 9.16 -7.65 -7.89
N ARG A 57 9.30 -6.31 -7.87
CA ARG A 57 9.76 -5.48 -9.00
C ARG A 57 8.90 -5.65 -10.27
N ILE A 58 7.58 -5.68 -10.08
CA ILE A 58 6.64 -5.69 -11.20
C ILE A 58 6.45 -4.25 -11.71
N GLU A 59 6.82 -3.99 -12.95
CA GLU A 59 6.88 -2.63 -13.51
C GLU A 59 5.73 -2.31 -14.47
N GLY A 60 5.31 -3.25 -15.33
CA GLY A 60 4.24 -3.06 -16.30
C GLY A 60 2.85 -3.00 -15.67
N ASP A 61 2.00 -2.08 -16.11
CA ASP A 61 0.66 -1.91 -15.54
C ASP A 61 -0.23 -3.14 -15.78
N ALA A 62 -0.22 -3.70 -16.99
CA ALA A 62 -0.92 -4.95 -17.26
C ALA A 62 -0.40 -6.10 -16.38
N ASP A 63 0.92 -6.26 -16.25
CA ASP A 63 1.52 -7.29 -15.38
C ASP A 63 1.10 -7.12 -13.92
N ARG A 64 1.06 -5.88 -13.43
CA ARG A 64 0.58 -5.57 -12.08
C ARG A 64 -0.88 -5.96 -11.92
N ILE A 65 -1.73 -5.63 -12.89
CA ILE A 65 -3.14 -6.00 -12.87
C ILE A 65 -3.28 -7.52 -12.85
N LEU A 66 -2.56 -8.25 -13.70
CA LEU A 66 -2.60 -9.72 -13.75
C LEU A 66 -2.15 -10.35 -12.42
N VAL A 67 -1.07 -9.84 -11.81
CA VAL A 67 -0.59 -10.32 -10.52
C VAL A 67 -1.63 -10.08 -9.43
N VAL A 68 -2.25 -8.89 -9.40
CA VAL A 68 -3.28 -8.56 -8.40
C VAL A 68 -4.57 -9.34 -8.62
N ALA A 69 -4.95 -9.57 -9.88
CA ALA A 69 -6.08 -10.40 -10.26
C ALA A 69 -5.96 -11.83 -9.71
N GLY A 70 -4.74 -12.37 -9.66
CA GLY A 70 -4.44 -13.67 -9.04
C GLY A 70 -4.72 -13.76 -7.52
N PHE A 71 -4.93 -12.63 -6.85
CA PHE A 71 -5.34 -12.57 -5.45
C PHE A 71 -6.83 -12.24 -5.26
N LEU A 72 -7.60 -12.04 -6.32
CA LEU A 72 -9.05 -11.82 -6.22
C LEU A 72 -9.77 -13.17 -6.01
N LYS A 73 -10.87 -13.13 -5.25
CA LYS A 73 -11.73 -14.29 -4.97
C LYS A 73 -13.20 -13.91 -4.91
N GLY A 74 -14.07 -14.91 -4.87
CA GLY A 74 -15.51 -14.74 -4.67
C GLY A 74 -16.11 -13.77 -5.69
N ASP A 75 -16.99 -12.89 -5.22
CA ASP A 75 -17.70 -11.94 -6.07
C ASP A 75 -16.78 -10.94 -6.77
N VAL A 76 -15.63 -10.63 -6.17
CA VAL A 76 -14.64 -9.73 -6.77
C VAL A 76 -14.00 -10.38 -8.00
N LEU A 77 -13.64 -11.66 -7.90
CA LEU A 77 -13.14 -12.40 -9.05
C LEU A 77 -14.24 -12.58 -10.09
N ASN A 78 -15.46 -12.97 -9.69
CA ASN A 78 -16.58 -13.14 -10.62
C ASN A 78 -16.87 -11.87 -11.44
N TRP A 79 -16.72 -10.70 -10.83
CA TRP A 79 -16.85 -9.42 -11.50
C TRP A 79 -15.70 -9.13 -12.49
N PHE A 80 -14.46 -9.46 -12.11
CA PHE A 80 -13.28 -9.14 -12.92
C PHE A 80 -12.98 -10.18 -14.02
N GLU A 81 -13.42 -11.43 -13.81
CA GLU A 81 -13.10 -12.57 -14.66
C GLU A 81 -13.43 -12.37 -16.14
N PRO A 82 -14.58 -11.79 -16.54
CA PRO A 82 -14.88 -11.60 -17.96
C PRO A 82 -13.87 -10.69 -18.67
N MET A 83 -13.45 -9.60 -18.00
CA MET A 83 -12.44 -8.66 -18.54
C MET A 83 -11.04 -9.28 -18.52
N LEU A 84 -10.73 -10.06 -17.49
CA LEU A 84 -9.47 -10.80 -17.41
C LEU A 84 -9.36 -11.85 -18.53
N ARG A 85 -10.44 -12.59 -18.79
CA ARG A 85 -10.51 -13.58 -19.87
C ARG A 85 -10.39 -12.93 -21.24
N ASP A 86 -11.12 -11.85 -21.48
CA ASP A 86 -11.04 -11.07 -22.72
C ASP A 86 -9.60 -10.58 -22.98
N TYR A 87 -8.93 -10.05 -21.96
CA TYR A 87 -7.53 -9.61 -22.07
C TYR A 87 -6.55 -10.75 -22.42
N LEU A 88 -6.76 -11.94 -21.86
CA LEU A 88 -5.85 -13.07 -22.00
C LEU A 88 -6.07 -13.89 -23.29
N GLU A 89 -7.31 -13.91 -23.82
CA GLU A 89 -7.69 -14.75 -24.95
C GLU A 89 -7.76 -14.00 -26.29
N ASN A 90 -7.94 -12.68 -26.27
CA ASN A 90 -8.12 -11.87 -27.47
C ASN A 90 -6.93 -10.93 -27.74
N ALA A 91 -6.66 -10.67 -29.02
CA ALA A 91 -5.71 -9.65 -29.44
C ALA A 91 -6.20 -8.26 -29.01
N GLU A 92 -5.27 -7.32 -28.80
CA GLU A 92 -5.58 -5.98 -28.30
C GLU A 92 -6.65 -5.27 -29.14
N ASP A 93 -6.65 -5.43 -30.47
CA ASP A 93 -7.64 -4.83 -31.37
C ASP A 93 -9.05 -5.40 -31.17
N ASP A 94 -9.16 -6.68 -30.81
CA ASP A 94 -10.42 -7.42 -30.66
C ASP A 94 -11.00 -7.37 -29.24
N GLN A 95 -10.23 -6.90 -28.25
CA GLN A 95 -10.67 -6.75 -26.86
C GLN A 95 -11.82 -5.74 -26.72
N GLU A 96 -12.68 -5.94 -25.73
CA GLU A 96 -13.73 -4.99 -25.39
C GLU A 96 -13.15 -3.64 -24.93
N THR A 97 -13.85 -2.54 -25.23
CA THR A 97 -13.42 -1.19 -24.80
C THR A 97 -13.23 -1.09 -23.28
N ALA A 98 -14.05 -1.79 -22.50
CA ALA A 98 -13.93 -1.83 -21.04
C ALA A 98 -12.64 -2.51 -20.59
N THR A 99 -12.27 -3.62 -21.22
CA THR A 99 -11.02 -4.35 -20.97
C THR A 99 -9.81 -3.48 -21.29
N LYS A 100 -9.75 -2.91 -22.51
CA LYS A 100 -8.65 -2.03 -22.92
C LYS A 100 -8.46 -0.89 -21.92
N LYS A 101 -9.55 -0.24 -21.52
CA LYS A 101 -9.52 0.87 -20.56
C LYS A 101 -8.99 0.46 -19.17
N ILE A 102 -9.41 -0.70 -18.65
CA ILE A 102 -8.90 -1.14 -17.34
C ILE A 102 -7.42 -1.50 -17.42
N PHE A 103 -6.98 -2.19 -18.47
CA PHE A 103 -5.59 -2.63 -18.63
C PHE A 103 -4.64 -1.52 -19.10
N GLU A 104 -5.15 -0.38 -19.57
CA GLU A 104 -4.36 0.81 -19.94
C GLU A 104 -3.47 1.32 -18.80
N SER A 105 -3.96 1.27 -17.55
CA SER A 105 -3.14 1.65 -16.39
C SER A 105 -3.57 0.95 -15.11
N TYR A 106 -2.62 0.71 -14.21
CA TYR A 106 -2.93 0.12 -12.91
C TYR A 106 -3.87 1.02 -12.08
N VAL A 107 -3.79 2.34 -12.27
CA VAL A 107 -4.67 3.32 -11.62
C VAL A 107 -6.13 3.12 -12.05
N ASN A 108 -6.40 2.85 -13.33
CA ASN A 108 -7.75 2.57 -13.82
C ASN A 108 -8.34 1.32 -13.13
N PHE A 109 -7.53 0.26 -13.02
CA PHE A 109 -7.91 -0.94 -12.27
C PHE A 109 -8.21 -0.65 -10.79
N GLU A 110 -7.33 0.07 -10.08
CA GLU A 110 -7.55 0.39 -8.68
C GLU A 110 -8.83 1.20 -8.44
N GLN A 111 -9.07 2.20 -9.29
CA GLN A 111 -10.27 3.03 -9.20
C GLN A 111 -11.51 2.18 -9.44
N LYS A 112 -11.50 1.34 -10.49
CA LYS A 112 -12.65 0.49 -10.81
C LYS A 112 -12.92 -0.54 -9.72
N LEU A 113 -11.88 -1.09 -9.10
CA LEU A 113 -12.02 -2.01 -7.96
C LEU A 113 -12.65 -1.30 -6.75
N LYS A 114 -12.21 -0.07 -6.44
CA LYS A 114 -12.82 0.75 -5.39
C LYS A 114 -14.27 1.09 -5.71
N ASP A 115 -14.58 1.54 -6.92
CA ASP A 115 -15.94 1.93 -7.28
C ASP A 115 -16.96 0.79 -7.10
N ASN A 116 -16.54 -0.47 -7.31
CA ASN A 116 -17.42 -1.64 -7.20
C ASN A 116 -17.44 -2.27 -5.79
N PHE A 117 -16.35 -2.16 -5.02
CA PHE A 117 -16.20 -2.92 -3.76
C PHE A 117 -15.81 -2.07 -2.54
N ASP A 118 -15.67 -0.76 -2.70
CA ASP A 118 -15.65 0.15 -1.57
C ASP A 118 -17.07 0.27 -1.01
N ASN A 119 -17.20 0.32 0.32
CA ASN A 119 -18.50 0.34 0.98
C ASN A 119 -18.75 1.74 1.58
N PRO A 120 -19.55 2.60 0.93
CA PRO A 120 -19.82 3.95 1.41
C PRO A 120 -20.48 3.96 2.79
N ASP A 121 -21.32 2.97 3.09
CA ASP A 121 -21.99 2.88 4.39
C ASP A 121 -21.01 2.46 5.49
N ALA A 122 -20.01 1.63 5.17
CA ALA A 122 -18.92 1.34 6.10
C ALA A 122 -18.10 2.62 6.40
N LYS A 123 -17.79 3.45 5.39
CA LYS A 123 -17.12 4.74 5.63
C LYS A 123 -17.95 5.69 6.48
N ARG A 124 -19.27 5.79 6.19
CA ARG A 124 -20.20 6.60 7.01
C ARG A 124 -20.25 6.11 8.44
N LYS A 125 -20.31 4.79 8.65
CA LYS A 125 -20.27 4.21 9.99
C LYS A 125 -18.97 4.54 10.71
N VAL A 126 -17.82 4.41 10.04
CA VAL A 126 -16.51 4.80 10.59
C VAL A 126 -16.47 6.30 10.94
N ALA A 127 -17.04 7.17 10.10
CA ALA A 127 -17.13 8.59 10.39
C ALA A 127 -18.04 8.87 11.61
N GLN A 128 -19.16 8.14 11.76
CA GLN A 128 -20.00 8.22 12.96
C GLN A 128 -19.25 7.73 14.20
N ASP A 129 -18.53 6.61 14.10
CA ASP A 129 -17.70 6.07 15.18
C ASP A 129 -16.61 7.08 15.58
N LEU A 130 -15.99 7.75 14.61
CA LEU A 130 -15.01 8.82 14.85
C LEU A 130 -15.63 10.00 15.60
N LEU A 131 -16.81 10.47 15.18
CA LEU A 131 -17.50 11.60 15.83
C LEU A 131 -17.96 11.26 17.26
N GLN A 132 -18.20 9.98 17.55
CA GLN A 132 -18.59 9.50 18.87
C GLN A 132 -17.40 9.08 19.74
N LEU A 133 -16.20 8.95 19.16
CA LEU A 133 -15.02 8.49 19.89
C LEU A 133 -14.66 9.48 21.01
N LYS A 134 -14.47 8.94 22.22
CA LYS A 134 -14.07 9.70 23.41
C LYS A 134 -12.76 9.15 23.97
N GLN A 135 -11.91 10.03 24.46
CA GLN A 135 -10.71 9.70 25.20
C GLN A 135 -11.11 9.04 26.54
N LYS A 136 -10.96 7.72 26.62
CA LYS A 136 -11.20 6.94 27.87
C LYS A 136 -9.93 6.61 28.65
N GLY A 137 -8.76 6.85 28.05
CA GLY A 137 -7.45 6.53 28.61
C GLY A 137 -6.42 7.59 28.23
N PRO A 138 -5.15 7.19 28.03
CA PRO A 138 -4.11 8.12 27.60
C PRO A 138 -4.49 8.80 26.28
N ALA A 139 -4.28 10.11 26.18
CA ALA A 139 -4.52 10.90 24.98
C ALA A 139 -3.75 10.36 23.77
N SER A 140 -2.57 9.76 24.00
CA SER A 140 -1.76 9.13 22.95
C SER A 140 -2.47 7.94 22.30
N LYS A 141 -3.14 7.10 23.09
CA LYS A 141 -3.94 5.98 22.57
C LYS A 141 -5.17 6.48 21.81
N TYR A 142 -5.87 7.45 22.39
CA TYR A 142 -7.00 8.10 21.74
C TYR A 142 -6.60 8.72 20.37
N ALA A 143 -5.46 9.41 20.31
CA ALA A 143 -4.96 10.00 19.06
C ALA A 143 -4.66 8.94 17.97
N VAL A 144 -4.12 7.77 18.34
CA VAL A 144 -3.92 6.66 17.40
C VAL A 144 -5.26 6.14 16.87
N GLU A 145 -6.25 5.97 17.73
CA GLU A 145 -7.59 5.53 17.33
C GLU A 145 -8.27 6.55 16.39
N VAL A 146 -8.19 7.85 16.72
CA VAL A 146 -8.69 8.93 15.85
C VAL A 146 -8.04 8.86 14.47
N ARG A 147 -6.71 8.78 14.37
CA ARG A 147 -6.00 8.67 13.08
C ARG A 147 -6.42 7.45 12.28
N ASN A 148 -6.59 6.31 12.94
CA ASN A 148 -7.03 5.08 12.31
C ASN A 148 -8.45 5.23 11.72
N LEU A 149 -9.38 5.81 12.48
CA LEU A 149 -10.74 6.04 12.00
C LEU A 149 -10.81 7.10 10.90
N MET A 150 -10.05 8.19 11.02
CA MET A 150 -9.94 9.22 9.96
C MET A 150 -9.45 8.62 8.64
N SER A 151 -8.37 7.83 8.68
CA SER A 151 -7.84 7.16 7.50
C SER A 151 -8.87 6.22 6.86
N LYS A 152 -9.62 5.46 7.67
CA LYS A 152 -10.70 4.58 7.18
C LYS A 152 -11.91 5.34 6.65
N ALA A 153 -12.22 6.52 7.20
CA ALA A 153 -13.28 7.40 6.72
C ALA A 153 -12.88 8.15 5.44
N GLY A 154 -11.60 8.14 5.06
CA GLY A 154 -11.06 8.94 3.96
C GLY A 154 -10.95 10.43 4.31
N TRP A 155 -10.86 10.76 5.61
CA TRP A 155 -10.64 12.13 6.10
C TRP A 155 -9.12 12.33 6.22
N VAL A 156 -8.50 12.70 5.11
CA VAL A 156 -7.06 12.97 4.98
C VAL A 156 -6.94 14.32 4.29
N ASP A 157 -7.09 15.40 5.05
CA ASP A 157 -6.63 16.73 4.63
C ASP A 157 -6.33 17.61 5.84
N ASP A 158 -5.18 18.29 5.75
CA ASP A 158 -4.37 18.80 6.88
C ASP A 158 -4.48 20.33 7.06
N GLU A 159 -5.46 20.97 6.41
CA GLU A 159 -5.61 22.44 6.40
C GLU A 159 -6.91 22.94 7.04
N ASP A 160 -7.79 22.04 7.48
CA ASP A 160 -9.10 22.41 7.98
C ASP A 160 -9.20 22.20 9.51
N ASP A 161 -9.52 23.27 10.22
CA ASP A 161 -9.69 23.32 11.68
C ASP A 161 -10.75 22.32 12.18
N THR A 162 -11.55 21.77 11.27
CA THR A 162 -12.59 20.77 11.51
C THR A 162 -12.05 19.51 12.16
N LEU A 163 -10.85 19.03 11.77
CA LEU A 163 -10.25 17.84 12.38
C LEU A 163 -9.84 18.08 13.84
N ILE A 164 -9.30 19.27 14.12
CA ILE A 164 -8.95 19.69 15.48
C ILE A 164 -10.22 19.78 16.33
N ASP A 165 -11.30 20.34 15.81
CA ASP A 165 -12.58 20.45 16.54
C ASP A 165 -13.19 19.07 16.84
N VAL A 166 -13.13 18.14 15.88
CA VAL A 166 -13.58 16.75 16.07
C VAL A 166 -12.75 16.07 17.16
N PHE A 167 -11.42 16.19 17.09
CA PHE A 167 -10.52 15.61 18.08
C PHE A 167 -10.75 16.22 19.47
N TYR A 168 -10.86 17.55 19.58
CA TYR A 168 -11.13 18.29 20.81
C TYR A 168 -12.43 17.83 21.46
N LYS A 169 -13.53 17.68 20.71
CA LYS A 169 -14.82 17.21 21.24
C LYS A 169 -14.73 15.87 21.96
N GLY A 170 -13.79 15.01 21.55
CA GLY A 170 -13.58 13.70 22.14
C GLY A 170 -12.59 13.66 23.31
N LEU A 171 -11.78 14.71 23.54
CA LEU A 171 -10.87 14.78 24.69
C LEU A 171 -11.62 14.74 26.02
N LYS A 172 -10.93 14.29 27.08
CA LYS A 172 -11.44 14.42 28.44
C LYS A 172 -11.52 15.89 28.86
N ASP A 173 -12.40 16.18 29.80
CA ASP A 173 -12.67 17.57 30.20
C ASP A 173 -11.48 18.24 30.90
N ASP A 174 -10.70 17.50 31.69
CA ASP A 174 -9.44 17.97 32.29
C ASP A 174 -8.40 18.39 31.23
N VAL A 175 -8.25 17.61 30.16
CA VAL A 175 -7.37 17.95 29.03
C VAL A 175 -7.90 19.16 28.27
N LYS A 176 -9.22 19.26 28.07
CA LYS A 176 -9.86 20.41 27.41
C LYS A 176 -9.65 21.72 28.18
N ASP A 177 -9.82 21.67 29.49
CA ASP A 177 -9.70 22.83 30.38
C ASP A 177 -8.29 23.42 30.35
N GLU A 178 -7.26 22.59 30.15
CA GLU A 178 -5.88 23.03 30.03
C GLU A 178 -5.51 23.44 28.60
N ILE A 179 -5.95 22.69 27.57
CA ILE A 179 -5.55 22.96 26.19
C ILE A 179 -6.19 24.23 25.62
N ILE A 180 -7.33 24.67 26.16
CA ILE A 180 -7.94 25.95 25.75
C ILE A 180 -7.15 27.17 26.23
N LYS A 181 -6.23 27.01 27.20
CA LYS A 181 -5.41 28.09 27.76
C LYS A 181 -4.18 28.39 26.90
N ILE A 182 -3.81 27.51 25.97
CA ILE A 182 -2.67 27.71 25.07
C ILE A 182 -3.13 28.27 23.72
N GLU A 183 -2.21 28.90 22.98
CA GLU A 183 -2.47 29.28 21.59
C GLU A 183 -2.72 28.01 20.76
N ARG A 184 -3.90 27.92 20.12
CA ARG A 184 -4.33 26.75 19.35
C ARG A 184 -3.41 26.54 18.15
N PRO A 185 -2.70 25.40 18.05
CA PRO A 185 -1.93 25.07 16.86
C PRO A 185 -2.85 24.81 15.65
N ASN A 186 -2.49 25.31 14.47
CA ASN A 186 -3.25 25.06 13.23
C ASN A 186 -3.01 23.65 12.66
N ALA A 187 -1.85 23.05 12.94
CA ALA A 187 -1.53 21.72 12.45
C ALA A 187 -2.08 20.66 13.40
N PHE A 188 -2.88 19.74 12.87
CA PHE A 188 -3.50 18.67 13.64
C PHE A 188 -2.50 17.83 14.45
N ASP A 189 -1.34 17.51 13.85
CA ASP A 189 -0.26 16.78 14.52
C ASP A 189 0.31 17.55 15.73
N LYS A 190 0.44 18.87 15.62
CA LYS A 190 0.90 19.72 16.73
C LYS A 190 -0.16 19.78 17.83
N TYR A 191 -1.44 19.89 17.46
CA TYR A 191 -2.55 19.88 18.41
C TYR A 191 -2.59 18.58 19.22
N ILE A 192 -2.43 17.43 18.55
CA ILE A 192 -2.31 16.13 19.21
C ILE A 192 -1.14 16.12 20.20
N ALA A 193 0.02 16.61 19.80
CA ALA A 193 1.21 16.61 20.66
C ALA A 193 0.99 17.41 21.94
N GLU A 194 0.34 18.58 21.86
CA GLU A 194 -0.01 19.38 23.04
C GLU A 194 -1.02 18.67 23.95
N ALA A 195 -2.08 18.08 23.36
CA ALA A 195 -3.06 17.31 24.15
C ALA A 195 -2.42 16.13 24.89
N VAL A 196 -1.51 15.41 24.24
CA VAL A 196 -0.76 14.30 24.87
C VAL A 196 0.16 14.80 25.97
N LYS A 197 0.84 15.93 25.76
CA LYS A 197 1.70 16.54 26.77
C LYS A 197 0.90 16.98 27.99
N ILE A 198 -0.30 17.52 27.80
CA ILE A 198 -1.20 17.93 28.88
C ILE A 198 -1.72 16.72 29.67
N ASP A 199 -2.22 15.68 29.01
CA ASP A 199 -2.77 14.47 29.68
C ASP A 199 -1.70 13.66 30.44
N ASN A 200 -0.43 13.82 30.10
CA ASN A 200 0.69 13.15 30.78
C ASN A 200 1.23 13.92 32.00
N ARG A 201 0.74 15.13 32.29
CA ARG A 201 1.17 15.94 33.45
C ARG A 201 0.42 15.52 34.71
#